data_AF-A0A2U3KMX4-F1
#
_entry.id   AF-A0A2U3KMX4-F1
#
_cell.length_a   1.000
_cell.length_b   1.000
_cell.length_c   1.000
_cell.angle_alpha   90.00
_cell.angle_beta   90.00
_cell.angle_gamma   90.00
#
_symmetry.space_group_name_H-M   'P 1'
#
loop_
_entity.id
_entity.type
_entity.pdbx_description
1 polymer ?
#
loop_
_entity_poly.entity_id
_entity_poly.type
_entity_poly.pdbx_seq_one_letter_code
_entity_poly.pdbx_strand_id
1 'polypeptide(L)'
;MCRAAAADGITHMVATPHANDRYAYDREYSEGLVRHLQQLVGDALKIGLGCDFHLSYDNLQDAFAHPARYTIEGTRYLLVEFSNYGIPQQISDSLLRLGDCGVTAIVTHPERNPILRENLPRVAEWAEQGCVIQMTGSALTGAWGERTRRAAEWLLEHQAVHVLATDAHDLEKRPPVLSTARDAAAAICGEDVAEALTATNPRAIVTNQPLPYFPEPLRTSYRTGK
;
A
#
# COMPACT_ATOMS: atom_id res chain seq x y z
N MET A 1 -7.96 18.48 -2.12
CA MET A 1 -7.87 17.04 -1.75
C MET A 1 -8.34 16.76 -0.33
N CYS A 2 -7.74 17.31 0.73
CA CYS A 2 -8.12 16.95 2.12
C CYS A 2 -9.62 17.13 2.43
N ARG A 3 -10.25 18.23 1.96
CA ARG A 3 -11.71 18.42 2.12
C ARG A 3 -12.54 17.35 1.41
N ALA A 4 -12.11 16.92 0.21
CA ALA A 4 -12.79 15.87 -0.54
C ALA A 4 -12.62 14.50 0.15
N ALA A 5 -11.44 14.22 0.68
CA ALA A 5 -11.19 13.02 1.47
C ALA A 5 -12.08 12.95 2.72
N ALA A 6 -12.16 14.06 3.48
CA ALA A 6 -13.02 14.14 4.65
C ALA A 6 -14.51 13.99 4.29
N ALA A 7 -14.95 14.59 3.17
CA ALA A 7 -16.31 14.41 2.66
C ALA A 7 -16.64 12.97 2.25
N ASP A 8 -15.63 12.20 1.84
CA ASP A 8 -15.75 10.76 1.53
C ASP A 8 -15.74 9.87 2.78
N GLY A 9 -15.50 10.45 3.97
CA GLY A 9 -15.44 9.74 5.26
C GLY A 9 -14.04 9.32 5.68
N ILE A 10 -12.99 9.75 4.97
CA ILE A 10 -11.60 9.52 5.38
C ILE A 10 -11.28 10.41 6.58
N THR A 11 -10.89 9.80 7.70
CA THR A 11 -10.53 10.52 8.94
C THR A 11 -9.02 10.64 9.15
N HIS A 12 -8.24 9.76 8.51
CA HIS A 12 -6.78 9.70 8.60
C HIS A 12 -6.18 9.54 7.22
N MET A 13 -5.16 10.31 6.91
CA MET A 13 -4.44 10.27 5.64
C MET A 13 -2.94 10.28 5.91
N VAL A 14 -2.20 9.39 5.25
CA VAL A 14 -0.73 9.42 5.27
C VAL A 14 -0.26 10.03 3.97
N ALA A 15 0.51 11.12 4.03
CA ALA A 15 1.20 11.69 2.89
C ALA A 15 2.43 10.83 2.57
N THR A 16 2.52 10.34 1.34
CA THR A 16 3.54 9.36 0.92
C THR A 16 4.29 9.87 -0.32
N PRO A 17 5.09 10.96 -0.20
CA PRO A 17 5.87 11.43 -1.34
C PRO A 17 6.87 10.36 -1.77
N HIS A 18 7.19 10.34 -3.07
CA HIS A 18 8.12 9.36 -3.62
C HIS A 18 9.54 9.56 -3.09
N ALA A 19 10.25 8.45 -2.83
CA ALA A 19 11.70 8.40 -2.74
C ALA A 19 12.25 7.64 -3.94
N ASN A 20 12.76 8.34 -4.94
CA ASN A 20 13.31 7.73 -6.17
C ASN A 20 14.41 8.61 -6.78
N ASP A 21 14.97 8.18 -7.91
CA ASP A 21 16.08 8.87 -8.61
C ASP A 21 15.78 10.34 -8.96
N ARG A 22 14.49 10.71 -9.07
CA ARG A 22 14.06 12.08 -9.35
C ARG A 22 13.77 12.89 -8.09
N TYR A 23 13.31 12.23 -7.02
CA TYR A 23 12.86 12.87 -5.79
C TYR A 23 13.65 12.31 -4.60
N ALA A 24 14.63 13.09 -4.15
CA ALA A 24 15.32 12.81 -2.90
C ALA A 24 14.35 12.91 -1.72
N TYR A 25 14.40 11.95 -0.82
CA TYR A 25 13.54 11.92 0.35
C TYR A 25 14.22 12.53 1.56
N ASP A 26 13.69 13.67 1.97
CA ASP A 26 14.01 14.36 3.21
C ASP A 26 12.81 14.27 4.15
N ARG A 27 12.98 13.48 5.22
CA ARG A 27 11.94 13.23 6.21
C ARG A 27 11.63 14.49 7.00
N GLU A 28 12.64 15.20 7.49
CA GLU A 28 12.47 16.38 8.33
C GLU A 28 11.75 17.50 7.57
N TYR A 29 12.15 17.73 6.31
CA TYR A 29 11.46 18.66 5.43
C TYR A 29 10.00 18.27 5.21
N SER A 30 9.74 16.99 4.93
CA SER A 30 8.38 16.48 4.71
C SER A 30 7.52 16.55 5.97
N GLU A 31 8.10 16.32 7.16
CA GLU A 31 7.42 16.51 8.45
C GLU A 31 7.06 17.98 8.68
N GLY A 32 7.92 18.91 8.26
CA GLY A 32 7.60 20.35 8.24
C GLY A 32 6.37 20.66 7.38
N LEU A 33 6.31 20.11 6.17
CA LEU A 33 5.17 20.30 5.26
C LEU A 33 3.88 19.67 5.79
N VAL A 34 3.94 18.46 6.35
CA VAL A 34 2.78 17.81 6.96
C VAL A 34 2.26 18.61 8.15
N ARG A 35 3.14 19.12 9.02
CA ARG A 35 2.72 20.01 10.13
C ARG A 35 2.04 21.27 9.63
N HIS A 36 2.58 21.90 8.59
CA HIS A 36 1.97 23.08 7.99
C HIS A 36 0.60 22.76 7.39
N LEU A 37 0.49 21.65 6.66
CA LEU A 37 -0.78 21.21 6.09
C LEU A 37 -1.82 20.87 7.17
N GLN A 38 -1.41 20.20 8.25
CA GLN A 38 -2.28 19.89 9.38
C GLN A 38 -2.88 21.16 10.00
N GLN A 39 -2.08 22.24 10.15
CA GLN A 39 -2.57 23.52 10.65
C GLN A 39 -3.64 24.14 9.75
N LEU A 40 -3.51 23.99 8.42
CA LEU A 40 -4.49 24.50 7.45
C LEU A 40 -5.78 23.66 7.41
N VAL A 41 -5.68 22.36 7.72
CA VAL A 41 -6.81 21.42 7.67
C VAL A 41 -7.58 21.37 9.00
N GLY A 42 -6.93 21.66 10.13
CA GLY A 42 -7.53 21.55 11.45
C GLY A 42 -7.90 20.11 11.79
N ASP A 43 -8.98 19.91 12.54
CA ASP A 43 -9.40 18.59 13.03
C ASP A 43 -10.23 17.78 12.02
N ALA A 44 -10.44 18.29 10.81
CA ALA A 44 -11.25 17.61 9.79
C ALA A 44 -10.64 16.28 9.31
N LEU A 45 -9.31 16.15 9.42
CA LEU A 45 -8.54 14.99 8.97
C LEU A 45 -7.19 14.99 9.71
N LYS A 46 -6.78 13.83 10.25
CA LYS A 46 -5.40 13.67 10.73
C LYS A 46 -4.48 13.34 9.57
N ILE A 47 -3.36 14.03 9.46
CA ILE A 47 -2.37 13.86 8.40
C ILE A 47 -1.08 13.33 9.01
N GLY A 48 -0.67 12.15 8.57
CA GLY A 48 0.62 11.54 8.89
C GLY A 48 1.60 11.61 7.74
N LEU A 49 2.83 11.17 8.00
CA LEU A 49 3.87 11.07 6.99
C LEU A 49 4.32 9.62 6.80
N GLY A 50 4.53 9.22 5.56
CA GLY A 50 5.30 8.04 5.19
C GLY A 50 6.20 8.37 4.00
N CYS A 51 6.44 7.36 3.18
CA CYS A 51 7.17 7.49 1.94
C CYS A 51 6.62 6.45 0.97
N ASP A 52 6.42 6.82 -0.29
CA ASP A 52 6.26 5.83 -1.35
C ASP A 52 7.65 5.45 -1.85
N PHE A 53 8.25 4.45 -1.21
CA PHE A 53 9.66 4.11 -1.37
C PHE A 53 9.85 3.29 -2.64
N HIS A 54 10.56 3.87 -3.61
CA HIS A 54 10.88 3.15 -4.82
C HIS A 54 11.96 2.10 -4.52
N LEU A 55 11.69 0.86 -4.91
CA LEU A 55 12.61 -0.23 -4.71
C LEU A 55 13.84 -0.07 -5.64
N SER A 56 14.94 0.38 -5.06
CA SER A 56 16.26 0.43 -5.72
C SER A 56 17.34 -0.10 -4.77
N TYR A 57 18.51 -0.43 -5.32
CA TYR A 57 19.63 -0.91 -4.51
C TYR A 57 20.05 0.11 -3.45
N ASP A 58 20.21 1.38 -3.84
CA ASP A 58 20.66 2.46 -2.94
C ASP A 58 19.64 2.72 -1.84
N ASN A 59 18.36 2.81 -2.20
CA ASN A 59 17.27 2.97 -1.24
C ASN A 59 17.21 1.80 -0.24
N LEU A 60 17.38 0.56 -0.71
CA LEU A 60 17.43 -0.61 0.18
C LEU A 60 18.61 -0.57 1.14
N GLN A 61 19.82 -0.20 0.67
CA GLN A 61 20.98 -0.08 1.57
C GLN A 61 20.74 0.99 2.64
N ASP A 62 20.17 2.15 2.27
CA ASP A 62 19.84 3.19 3.24
C ASP A 62 18.76 2.73 4.24
N ALA A 63 17.71 2.06 3.75
CA ALA A 63 16.66 1.52 4.61
C ALA A 63 17.18 0.45 5.60
N PHE A 64 18.15 -0.37 5.20
CA PHE A 64 18.79 -1.32 6.13
C PHE A 64 19.61 -0.61 7.21
N ALA A 65 20.27 0.50 6.89
CA ALA A 65 21.03 1.29 7.86
C ALA A 65 20.12 2.16 8.74
N HIS A 66 18.98 2.62 8.19
CA HIS A 66 18.08 3.58 8.79
C HIS A 66 16.60 3.15 8.65
N PRO A 67 16.19 2.04 9.28
CA PRO A 67 14.88 1.39 9.05
C PRO A 67 13.67 2.29 9.31
N ALA A 68 13.77 3.23 10.26
CA ALA A 68 12.68 4.16 10.58
C ALA A 68 12.57 5.35 9.61
N ARG A 69 13.54 5.58 8.72
CA ARG A 69 13.60 6.79 7.88
C ARG A 69 12.42 6.89 6.94
N TYR A 70 11.99 5.79 6.34
CA TYR A 70 10.97 5.78 5.29
C TYR A 70 9.60 5.29 5.78
N THR A 71 9.52 4.78 7.01
CA THR A 71 8.32 4.15 7.55
C THR A 71 7.22 5.16 7.87
N ILE A 72 5.97 4.71 7.71
CA ILE A 72 4.75 5.45 8.03
C ILE A 72 4.77 5.83 9.52
N GLU A 73 4.66 7.11 9.85
CA GLU A 73 4.64 7.68 11.20
C GLU A 73 5.76 7.15 12.14
N GLY A 74 6.87 6.67 11.58
CA GLY A 74 7.95 6.06 12.38
C GLY A 74 7.57 4.70 12.98
N THR A 75 6.50 4.09 12.49
CA THR A 75 6.09 2.71 12.80
C THR A 75 7.02 1.70 12.13
N ARG A 76 6.72 0.41 12.22
CA ARG A 76 7.45 -0.62 11.47
C ARG A 76 7.06 -0.75 10.00
N TYR A 77 6.06 -0.01 9.52
CA TYR A 77 5.47 -0.25 8.21
C TYR A 77 6.08 0.66 7.13
N LEU A 78 6.57 0.06 6.05
CA LEU A 78 7.19 0.75 4.91
C LEU A 78 6.46 0.42 3.61
N LEU A 79 5.94 1.41 2.90
CA LEU A 79 5.40 1.22 1.55
C LEU A 79 6.54 0.98 0.57
N VAL A 80 6.46 -0.05 -0.26
CA VAL A 80 7.48 -0.45 -1.22
C VAL A 80 6.86 -0.50 -2.62
N GLU A 81 7.25 0.47 -3.44
CA GLU A 81 6.85 0.57 -4.85
C GLU A 81 7.85 -0.16 -5.73
N PHE A 82 7.33 -1.07 -6.57
CA PHE A 82 8.14 -1.81 -7.53
C PHE A 82 8.26 -1.08 -8.87
N SER A 83 9.44 -1.16 -9.48
CA SER A 83 9.66 -0.66 -10.84
C SER A 83 8.74 -1.33 -11.86
N ASN A 84 8.28 -0.55 -12.84
CA ASN A 84 7.51 -1.03 -13.97
C ASN A 84 8.37 -1.70 -15.05
N TYR A 85 9.71 -1.61 -14.94
CA TYR A 85 10.65 -2.03 -15.98
C TYR A 85 11.40 -3.30 -15.63
N GLY A 86 11.56 -3.61 -14.33
CA GLY A 86 12.24 -4.81 -13.89
C GLY A 86 12.09 -5.05 -12.40
N ILE A 87 12.01 -6.32 -12.03
CA ILE A 87 12.00 -6.76 -10.62
C ILE A 87 13.16 -7.73 -10.43
N PRO A 88 14.11 -7.44 -9.53
CA PRO A 88 15.22 -8.35 -9.26
C PRO A 88 14.73 -9.74 -8.82
N GLN A 89 15.46 -10.79 -9.20
CA GLN A 89 15.13 -12.16 -8.80
C GLN A 89 15.17 -12.32 -7.26
N GLN A 90 16.15 -11.67 -6.62
CA GLN A 90 16.42 -11.69 -5.17
C GLN A 90 15.53 -10.75 -4.36
N ILE A 91 14.40 -10.30 -4.93
CA ILE A 91 13.52 -9.37 -4.21
C ILE A 91 12.91 -9.99 -2.96
N SER A 92 12.59 -11.28 -2.97
CA SER A 92 12.08 -11.97 -1.79
C SER A 92 13.11 -11.92 -0.64
N ASP A 93 14.41 -12.07 -0.93
CA ASP A 93 15.48 -11.96 0.07
C ASP A 93 15.57 -10.54 0.63
N SER A 94 15.33 -9.52 -0.20
CA SER A 94 15.35 -8.12 0.23
C SER A 94 14.16 -7.79 1.12
N LEU A 95 12.96 -8.32 0.81
CA LEU A 95 11.77 -8.18 1.65
C LEU A 95 11.94 -8.90 2.99
N LEU A 96 12.52 -10.11 2.99
CA LEU A 96 12.84 -10.84 4.21
C LEU A 96 13.84 -10.06 5.08
N ARG A 97 14.89 -9.51 4.45
CA ARG A 97 15.90 -8.71 5.16
C ARG A 97 15.32 -7.43 5.77
N LEU A 98 14.33 -6.79 5.14
CA LEU A 98 13.59 -5.69 5.79
C LEU A 98 12.89 -6.20 7.06
N GLY A 99 12.28 -7.38 7.01
CA GLY A 99 11.70 -8.07 8.16
C GLY A 99 12.70 -8.31 9.29
N ASP A 100 13.91 -8.78 8.96
CA ASP A 100 15.01 -8.99 9.93
C ASP A 100 15.44 -7.67 10.60
N CYS A 101 15.31 -6.55 9.90
CA CYS A 101 15.52 -5.19 10.44
C CYS A 101 14.32 -4.66 11.23
N GLY A 102 13.27 -5.46 11.44
CA GLY A 102 12.05 -5.07 12.14
C GLY A 102 11.10 -4.20 11.31
N VAL A 103 11.25 -4.19 9.98
CA VAL A 103 10.38 -3.44 9.04
C VAL A 103 9.46 -4.40 8.31
N THR A 104 8.15 -4.14 8.37
CA THR A 104 7.13 -4.84 7.58
C THR A 104 6.92 -4.10 6.27
N ALA A 105 7.29 -4.74 5.15
CA ALA A 105 7.06 -4.20 3.83
C ALA A 105 5.56 -4.22 3.47
N ILE A 106 5.06 -3.10 2.96
CA ILE A 106 3.76 -2.96 2.33
C ILE A 106 3.98 -2.83 0.82
N VAL A 107 3.73 -3.89 0.06
CA VAL A 107 3.83 -3.87 -1.40
C VAL A 107 2.69 -3.01 -1.95
N THR A 108 3.02 -1.91 -2.63
CA THR A 108 2.03 -0.97 -3.15
C THR A 108 1.56 -1.33 -4.54
N HIS A 109 0.24 -1.24 -4.70
CA HIS A 109 -0.54 -1.37 -5.94
C HIS A 109 -0.02 -2.41 -6.94
N PRO A 110 0.18 -3.68 -6.53
CA PRO A 110 0.70 -4.72 -7.43
C PRO A 110 -0.23 -4.99 -8.62
N GLU A 111 -1.54 -4.72 -8.48
CA GLU A 111 -2.52 -4.82 -9.55
C GLU A 111 -2.26 -3.85 -10.70
N ARG A 112 -1.53 -2.75 -10.45
CA ARG A 112 -1.16 -1.76 -11.48
C ARG A 112 0.19 -2.03 -12.11
N ASN A 113 1.07 -2.75 -11.41
CA ASN A 113 2.41 -3.04 -11.91
C ASN A 113 2.33 -4.07 -13.07
N PRO A 114 2.85 -3.76 -14.26
CA PRO A 114 2.74 -4.63 -15.42
C PRO A 114 3.50 -5.96 -15.26
N ILE A 115 4.53 -6.03 -14.43
CA ILE A 115 5.31 -7.25 -14.21
C ILE A 115 4.62 -8.13 -13.17
N LEU A 116 4.16 -7.56 -12.06
CA LEU A 116 3.49 -8.31 -10.99
C LEU A 116 2.15 -8.89 -11.46
N ARG A 117 1.41 -8.18 -12.32
CA ARG A 117 0.17 -8.70 -12.92
C ARG A 117 0.35 -10.01 -13.70
N GLU A 118 1.52 -10.24 -14.29
CA GLU A 118 1.79 -11.47 -15.04
C GLU A 118 2.00 -12.68 -14.10
N ASN A 119 2.20 -12.44 -12.79
CA ASN A 119 2.34 -13.49 -11.78
C ASN A 119 1.79 -13.04 -10.41
N LEU A 120 0.46 -12.86 -10.34
CA LEU A 120 -0.23 -12.54 -9.08
C LEU A 120 -0.07 -13.61 -7.97
N PRO A 121 0.07 -14.93 -8.28
CA PRO A 121 0.43 -15.92 -7.26
C PRO A 121 1.68 -15.55 -6.46
N ARG A 122 2.70 -14.97 -7.10
CA ARG A 122 3.90 -14.48 -6.40
C ARG A 122 3.60 -13.37 -5.39
N VAL A 123 2.62 -12.52 -5.67
CA VAL A 123 2.18 -11.47 -4.74
C VAL A 123 1.45 -12.09 -3.54
N ALA A 124 0.63 -13.12 -3.78
CA ALA A 124 0.02 -13.92 -2.72
C ALA A 124 1.07 -14.66 -1.86
N GLU A 125 2.14 -15.20 -2.46
CA GLU A 125 3.25 -15.80 -1.71
C GLU A 125 3.93 -14.78 -0.78
N TRP A 126 4.11 -13.53 -1.22
CA TRP A 126 4.64 -12.48 -0.34
C TRP A 126 3.69 -12.14 0.81
N ALA A 127 2.38 -12.15 0.56
CA ALA A 127 1.38 -12.02 1.62
C ALA A 127 1.51 -13.13 2.67
N GLU A 128 1.62 -14.39 2.25
CA GLU A 128 1.86 -15.54 3.14
C GLU A 128 3.17 -15.39 3.95
N GLN A 129 4.20 -14.78 3.35
CA GLN A 129 5.50 -14.55 3.97
C GLN A 129 5.53 -13.35 4.93
N GLY A 130 4.39 -12.71 5.19
CA GLY A 130 4.30 -11.60 6.14
C GLY A 130 4.38 -10.21 5.52
N CYS A 131 4.47 -10.09 4.20
CA CYS A 131 4.34 -8.78 3.54
C CYS A 131 2.88 -8.34 3.54
N VAL A 132 2.66 -7.05 3.73
CA VAL A 132 1.33 -6.45 3.60
C VAL A 132 1.12 -6.05 2.15
N ILE A 133 -0.07 -6.27 1.62
CA ILE A 133 -0.41 -5.88 0.24
C ILE A 133 -1.41 -4.73 0.28
N GLN A 134 -1.04 -3.60 -0.31
CA GLN A 134 -1.91 -2.44 -0.47
C GLN A 134 -2.35 -2.32 -1.92
N MET A 135 -3.65 -2.32 -2.16
CA MET A 135 -4.24 -2.15 -3.50
C MET A 135 -4.82 -0.74 -3.68
N THR A 136 -4.67 -0.16 -4.87
CA THR A 136 -5.31 1.10 -5.21
C THR A 136 -6.82 0.86 -5.38
N GLY A 137 -7.66 1.45 -4.53
CA GLY A 137 -9.10 1.20 -4.51
C GLY A 137 -9.81 1.49 -5.84
N SER A 138 -9.37 2.52 -6.57
CA SER A 138 -9.92 2.86 -7.89
C SER A 138 -9.63 1.82 -8.99
N ALA A 139 -8.76 0.83 -8.74
CA ALA A 139 -8.60 -0.32 -9.62
C ALA A 139 -9.87 -1.18 -9.69
N LEU A 140 -10.58 -1.33 -8.57
CA LEU A 140 -11.83 -2.12 -8.50
C LEU A 140 -12.98 -1.45 -9.26
N THR A 141 -12.98 -0.12 -9.33
CA THR A 141 -14.01 0.66 -10.05
C THR A 141 -13.67 0.86 -11.53
N GLY A 142 -12.59 0.24 -12.02
CA GLY A 142 -12.22 0.24 -13.44
C GLY A 142 -11.46 1.47 -13.93
N ALA A 143 -11.08 2.41 -13.06
CA ALA A 143 -10.38 3.64 -13.43
C ALA A 143 -9.02 3.40 -14.13
N TRP A 144 -8.44 2.22 -13.93
CA TRP A 144 -7.15 1.80 -14.47
C TRP A 144 -7.26 0.79 -15.62
N GLY A 145 -8.47 0.61 -16.17
CA GLY A 145 -8.75 -0.32 -17.24
C GLY A 145 -8.93 -1.78 -16.79
N GLU A 146 -9.44 -2.58 -17.73
CA GLU A 146 -9.95 -3.93 -17.46
C GLU A 146 -8.90 -4.90 -16.92
N ARG A 147 -7.65 -4.84 -17.42
CA ARG A 147 -6.57 -5.71 -16.95
C ARG A 147 -6.23 -5.46 -15.48
N THR A 148 -6.18 -4.20 -15.08
CA THR A 148 -5.92 -3.80 -13.69
C THR A 148 -7.09 -4.23 -12.79
N ARG A 149 -8.33 -4.01 -13.25
CA ARG A 149 -9.52 -4.42 -12.51
C ARG A 149 -9.55 -5.92 -12.24
N ARG A 150 -9.30 -6.76 -13.26
CA ARG A 150 -9.23 -8.21 -13.09
C ARG A 150 -8.14 -8.66 -12.13
N ALA A 151 -6.97 -8.00 -12.17
CA ALA A 151 -5.90 -8.30 -11.22
C ALA A 151 -6.29 -7.94 -9.79
N ALA A 152 -7.00 -6.82 -9.62
CA ALA A 152 -7.53 -6.39 -8.33
C ALA A 152 -8.59 -7.37 -7.79
N GLU A 153 -9.56 -7.75 -8.62
CA GLU A 153 -10.58 -8.76 -8.28
C GLU A 153 -9.93 -10.09 -7.90
N TRP A 154 -8.96 -10.58 -8.69
CA TRP A 154 -8.24 -11.82 -8.42
C TRP A 154 -7.55 -11.79 -7.04
N LEU A 155 -6.84 -10.70 -6.70
CA LEU A 155 -6.15 -10.56 -5.41
C LEU A 155 -7.14 -10.56 -4.23
N LEU A 156 -8.33 -9.98 -4.38
CA LEU A 156 -9.37 -10.03 -3.35
C LEU A 156 -9.98 -11.43 -3.22
N GLU A 157 -10.35 -12.06 -4.33
CA GLU A 157 -10.91 -13.42 -4.36
C GLU A 157 -9.96 -14.45 -3.76
N HIS A 158 -8.65 -14.25 -3.94
CA HIS A 158 -7.61 -15.13 -3.40
C HIS A 158 -7.13 -14.70 -2.02
N GLN A 159 -7.79 -13.75 -1.36
CA GLN A 159 -7.44 -13.27 -0.03
C GLN A 159 -5.95 -12.89 0.07
N ALA A 160 -5.49 -12.00 -0.81
CA ALA A 160 -4.10 -11.54 -0.81
C ALA A 160 -3.95 -10.07 -0.36
N VAL A 161 -5.06 -9.35 -0.18
CA VAL A 161 -5.07 -7.90 0.07
C VAL A 161 -5.21 -7.62 1.56
N HIS A 162 -4.45 -6.65 2.06
CA HIS A 162 -4.49 -6.25 3.47
C HIS A 162 -5.00 -4.84 3.66
N VAL A 163 -4.82 -3.98 2.66
CA VAL A 163 -5.18 -2.56 2.70
C VAL A 163 -5.73 -2.10 1.35
N LEU A 164 -6.79 -1.31 1.39
CA LEU A 164 -7.21 -0.46 0.26
C LEU A 164 -6.81 0.99 0.56
N ALA A 165 -6.17 1.63 -0.41
CA ALA A 165 -5.83 3.05 -0.33
C ALA A 165 -6.17 3.76 -1.64
N THR A 166 -6.34 5.08 -1.57
CA THR A 166 -6.76 5.88 -2.74
C THR A 166 -5.63 6.03 -3.76
N ASP A 167 -4.39 6.13 -3.29
CA ASP A 167 -3.24 6.60 -4.05
C ASP A 167 -3.60 7.87 -4.86
N ALA A 168 -4.19 8.84 -4.17
CA ALA A 168 -4.74 10.05 -4.77
C ALA A 168 -3.64 11.03 -5.19
N HIS A 169 -3.85 11.75 -6.29
CA HIS A 169 -2.90 12.75 -6.82
C HIS A 169 -3.55 14.10 -7.14
N ASP A 170 -4.85 14.13 -7.40
CA ASP A 170 -5.59 15.34 -7.76
C ASP A 170 -7.08 15.21 -7.40
N LEU A 171 -7.96 16.04 -7.94
CA LEU A 171 -9.42 15.98 -7.72
C LEU A 171 -10.22 15.47 -8.93
N GLU A 172 -9.55 15.19 -10.04
CA GLU A 172 -10.19 14.92 -11.33
C GLU A 172 -9.90 13.50 -11.81
N LYS A 173 -8.63 13.13 -11.95
CA LYS A 173 -8.17 11.83 -12.44
C LYS A 173 -7.97 10.83 -11.32
N ARG A 174 -7.42 11.28 -10.19
CA ARG A 174 -7.09 10.43 -9.03
C ARG A 174 -7.56 11.08 -7.74
N PRO A 175 -8.89 11.24 -7.55
CA PRO A 175 -9.46 11.85 -6.36
C PRO A 175 -9.27 10.97 -5.12
N PRO A 176 -9.21 11.56 -3.90
CA PRO A 176 -9.12 10.81 -2.66
C PRO A 176 -10.50 10.26 -2.24
N VAL A 177 -11.02 9.34 -3.03
CA VAL A 177 -12.30 8.63 -2.82
C VAL A 177 -12.00 7.16 -2.59
N LEU A 178 -12.41 6.64 -1.43
CA LEU A 178 -12.25 5.25 -1.00
C LEU A 178 -13.60 4.56 -0.75
N SER A 179 -14.66 5.30 -0.46
CA SER A 179 -16.01 4.77 -0.18
C SER A 179 -16.50 3.80 -1.28
N THR A 180 -16.41 4.21 -2.55
CA THR A 180 -16.82 3.39 -3.69
C THR A 180 -15.98 2.13 -3.87
N ALA A 181 -14.69 2.21 -3.52
CA ALA A 181 -13.80 1.04 -3.55
C ALA A 181 -14.10 0.07 -2.40
N ARG A 182 -14.48 0.58 -1.22
CA ARG A 182 -14.94 -0.24 -0.09
C ARG A 182 -16.19 -1.03 -0.48
N ASP A 183 -17.18 -0.36 -1.06
CA ASP A 183 -18.44 -1.00 -1.47
C ASP A 183 -18.20 -2.07 -2.56
N ALA A 184 -17.31 -1.79 -3.52
CA ALA A 184 -16.91 -2.77 -4.52
C ALA A 184 -16.18 -3.97 -3.92
N ALA A 185 -15.30 -3.74 -2.94
CA ALA A 185 -14.61 -4.82 -2.23
C ALA A 185 -15.58 -5.66 -1.38
N ALA A 186 -16.55 -5.03 -0.71
CA ALA A 186 -17.56 -5.71 0.10
C ALA A 186 -18.40 -6.69 -0.72
N ALA A 187 -18.70 -6.34 -1.98
CA ALA A 187 -19.40 -7.23 -2.91
C ALA A 187 -18.60 -8.49 -3.28
N ILE A 188 -17.27 -8.49 -3.12
CA ILE A 188 -16.37 -9.60 -3.45
C ILE A 188 -16.00 -10.42 -2.21
N CYS A 189 -15.59 -9.74 -1.14
CA CYS A 189 -15.00 -10.38 0.05
C CYS A 189 -15.83 -10.23 1.33
N GLY A 190 -16.98 -9.57 1.28
CA GLY A 190 -17.86 -9.32 2.42
C GLY A 190 -17.53 -8.03 3.18
N GLU A 191 -18.52 -7.55 3.94
CA GLU A 191 -18.46 -6.27 4.67
C GLU A 191 -17.33 -6.24 5.71
N ASP A 192 -17.20 -7.31 6.50
CA ASP A 192 -16.18 -7.39 7.57
C ASP A 192 -14.76 -7.26 7.03
N VAL A 193 -14.48 -7.90 5.88
CA VAL A 193 -13.17 -7.82 5.23
C VAL A 193 -12.99 -6.43 4.63
N ALA A 194 -13.98 -5.89 3.92
CA ALA A 194 -13.89 -4.55 3.34
C ALA A 194 -13.65 -3.46 4.40
N GLU A 195 -14.30 -3.54 5.56
CA GLU A 195 -14.02 -2.68 6.71
C GLU A 195 -12.60 -2.90 7.22
N ALA A 196 -12.12 -4.14 7.28
CA ALA A 196 -10.76 -4.42 7.71
C ALA A 196 -9.71 -3.78 6.78
N LEU A 197 -9.89 -3.89 5.46
CA LEU A 197 -8.99 -3.34 4.45
C LEU A 197 -8.95 -1.80 4.46
N THR A 198 -10.04 -1.13 4.85
CA THR A 198 -10.19 0.33 4.73
C THR A 198 -10.09 1.09 6.05
N ALA A 199 -10.31 0.42 7.18
CA ALA A 199 -10.35 1.06 8.50
C ALA A 199 -9.44 0.39 9.53
N THR A 200 -9.63 -0.91 9.82
CA THR A 200 -8.95 -1.52 10.98
C THR A 200 -7.47 -1.79 10.74
N ASN A 201 -7.09 -2.31 9.56
CA ASN A 201 -5.69 -2.52 9.20
C ASN A 201 -4.93 -1.20 9.01
N PRO A 202 -5.45 -0.19 8.26
CA PRO A 202 -4.82 1.13 8.20
C PRO A 202 -4.62 1.77 9.57
N ARG A 203 -5.59 1.65 10.48
CA ARG A 203 -5.45 2.13 11.87
C ARG A 203 -4.33 1.40 12.61
N ALA A 204 -4.22 0.09 12.47
CA ALA A 204 -3.14 -0.68 13.08
C ALA A 204 -1.76 -0.26 12.54
N ILE A 205 -1.66 0.02 11.24
CA ILE A 205 -0.43 0.53 10.61
C ILE A 205 0.02 1.84 11.26
N VAL A 206 -0.85 2.85 11.31
CA VAL A 206 -0.47 4.17 11.86
C VAL A 206 -0.32 4.18 13.38
N THR A 207 -0.79 3.15 14.08
CA THR A 207 -0.60 2.99 15.55
C THR A 207 0.45 1.94 15.91
N ASN A 208 1.20 1.44 14.91
CA ASN A 208 2.25 0.44 15.06
C ASN A 208 1.77 -0.87 15.74
N GLN A 209 0.52 -1.27 15.52
CA GLN A 209 -0.08 -2.50 16.05
C GLN A 209 -0.12 -3.61 15.00
N PRO A 210 -0.06 -4.89 15.39
CA PRO A 210 -0.27 -6.00 14.46
C PRO A 210 -1.60 -5.85 13.71
N LEU A 211 -1.65 -6.29 12.45
CA LEU A 211 -2.88 -6.20 11.66
C LEU A 211 -3.95 -7.14 12.24
N PRO A 212 -5.14 -6.62 12.63
CA PRO A 212 -6.21 -7.46 13.15
C PRO A 212 -6.73 -8.46 12.12
N TYR A 213 -6.79 -8.05 10.85
CA TYR A 213 -7.07 -8.93 9.74
C TYR A 213 -5.77 -9.23 9.01
N PHE A 214 -5.38 -10.50 9.03
CA PHE A 214 -4.29 -11.02 8.22
C PHE A 214 -4.90 -12.06 7.28
N PRO A 215 -4.89 -11.83 5.96
CA PRO A 215 -5.50 -12.74 5.03
C PRO A 215 -4.69 -14.04 4.94
N GLU A 216 -5.36 -15.15 4.63
CA GLU A 216 -4.72 -16.44 4.37
C GLU A 216 -4.90 -16.75 2.87
N PRO A 217 -3.94 -16.38 2.02
CA PRO A 217 -4.06 -16.56 0.59
C PRO A 217 -4.47 -17.98 0.19
N LEU A 218 -5.44 -18.07 -0.72
CA LEU A 218 -5.87 -19.36 -1.22
C LEU A 218 -4.73 -19.97 -2.03
N ARG A 219 -4.17 -21.08 -1.52
CA ARG A 219 -3.14 -21.83 -2.24
C ARG A 219 -3.64 -22.18 -3.62
N THR A 220 -3.07 -21.55 -4.65
CA THR A 220 -3.24 -22.04 -6.01
C THR A 220 -2.53 -23.39 -6.05
N SER A 221 -3.29 -24.47 -6.18
CA SER A 221 -2.69 -25.78 -6.39
C SER A 221 -1.88 -25.70 -7.68
N TYR A 222 -0.56 -25.56 -7.57
CA TYR A 222 0.34 -25.84 -8.68
C TYR A 222 0.15 -27.32 -9.03
N ARG A 223 -0.76 -27.60 -9.96
CA ARG A 223 -0.63 -28.78 -10.80
C ARG A 223 0.61 -28.52 -11.64
N THR A 224 1.77 -28.92 -11.11
CA THR A 224 2.93 -29.24 -11.93
C THR A 224 2.48 -30.30 -12.91
N GLY A 225 2.16 -29.87 -14.13
CA GLY A 225 1.99 -30.75 -15.26
C GLY A 225 3.30 -31.53 -15.44
N LYS A 226 3.16 -32.86 -15.45
CA LYS A 226 4.19 -33.77 -15.95
C LYS A 226 4.54 -33.47 -17.39
#